data_AF-A0AAD7DPE5-F1
#
_entry.id   AF-A0AAD7DPE5-F1
#
_cell.length_a   1.000
_cell.length_b   1.000
_cell.length_c   1.000
_cell.angle_alpha   90.00
_cell.angle_beta   90.00
_cell.angle_gamma   90.00
#
_symmetry.space_group_name_H-M   'P 1'
#
loop_
_entity.id
_entity.type
_entity.pdbx_description
1 polymer ?
#
loop_
_entity_poly.entity_id
_entity_poly.type
_entity_poly.pdbx_seq_one_letter_code
_entity_poly.pdbx_strand_id
1 'polypeptide(L)'
;MSTSNIYQHRSLRPTGPPSDVYNPARLQDTLDQVKQEFDALANELAIARVQREKYESTINAQVDELNSIRQALYDLEQKHAKVRQQYEEEVRALRADLFASRQTTRPPPQPAVFAAPETHRDRDREDRDRGVGLRDRERGIPDREREGSVREHRDREARERELDRERFLDVQRDAKRIKESTLGPLMGPGSTPALPPPPLPQPAAARLTPTPRMPPRPVPMNDFLADTPDLANVPPQWKKEGSDWFVLYNPAIPRTLDVNLVHTFLHETVVCCVQFSADGKWLATGCNRTAQIFDVQTGHKTCVLLDESTGKTGDLYIRSVRFSPDGKYLATGAEDKRIRIWDIAKRSIRIIFDGHQQEIYSLDFSFDGRLIVSGSGDRTVRIWDMDDRTSRVLSVAPDPEPLAAPANPPTNADAGVTSVAISPDGALVAAGCVDAVVRIWSVATGALVELLRGHQDSVYSVVFTRDGHGIVSGSLDNTLKYWDLRGGKARKEGGKPSVCTTNFLGHKDYVLSVAVSHDAQWVVSGSKDRGVQFWDANGIVQCMLQGHKNSVISISLDPVGNLLASGSGDNLARICASLSAADSCGALTPSFFRD
;
A
#
# COMPACT_ATOMS: atom_id res chain seq x y z
N MET A 1 76.22 -43.29 24.51
CA MET A 1 76.27 -41.92 25.07
C MET A 1 76.29 -40.98 23.88
N SER A 2 75.15 -40.74 23.25
CA SER A 2 74.21 -39.63 23.52
C SER A 2 74.66 -38.29 22.91
N THR A 3 73.91 -37.85 21.87
CA THR A 3 73.51 -36.46 21.49
C THR A 3 74.62 -35.43 21.19
N SER A 4 74.70 -34.69 20.07
CA SER A 4 73.71 -34.16 19.12
C SER A 4 74.43 -33.75 17.82
N ASN A 5 73.87 -34.04 16.64
CA ASN A 5 74.37 -33.48 15.37
C ASN A 5 73.21 -32.90 14.55
N ILE A 6 73.43 -31.67 14.10
CA ILE A 6 72.52 -30.78 13.38
C ILE A 6 72.28 -31.34 11.97
N TYR A 7 71.03 -31.71 11.66
CA TYR A 7 70.64 -32.18 10.33
C TYR A 7 70.33 -31.01 9.39
N GLN A 8 71.14 -30.87 8.35
CA GLN A 8 70.86 -30.08 7.15
C GLN A 8 69.65 -30.67 6.40
N HIS A 9 68.54 -29.95 6.33
CA HIS A 9 67.43 -30.32 5.46
C HIS A 9 67.66 -29.81 4.04
N ARG A 10 67.78 -30.80 3.15
CA ARG A 10 67.80 -30.77 1.69
C ARG A 10 66.60 -29.97 1.16
N SER A 11 66.85 -28.87 0.44
CA SER A 11 65.81 -28.07 -0.21
C SER A 11 65.24 -28.76 -1.44
N LEU A 12 63.94 -29.03 -1.39
CA LEU A 12 63.12 -29.48 -2.53
C LEU A 12 62.87 -28.28 -3.46
N ARG A 13 63.16 -28.48 -4.75
CA ARG A 13 62.86 -27.51 -5.83
C ARG A 13 61.35 -27.41 -6.07
N PRO A 14 60.79 -26.22 -6.34
CA PRO A 14 59.59 -26.08 -7.12
C PRO A 14 59.93 -25.76 -8.58
N THR A 15 59.35 -26.53 -9.48
CA THR A 15 59.25 -26.25 -10.93
C THR A 15 58.28 -25.11 -11.19
N GLY A 16 58.72 -24.04 -11.86
CA GLY A 16 57.89 -22.94 -12.39
C GLY A 16 58.55 -22.30 -13.63
N PRO A 17 57.77 -21.75 -14.59
CA PRO A 17 58.25 -21.26 -15.89
C PRO A 17 58.97 -19.89 -15.75
N PRO A 18 59.65 -19.38 -16.81
CA PRO A 18 60.81 -18.53 -16.66
C PRO A 18 60.47 -17.09 -16.26
N SER A 19 61.45 -16.47 -15.62
CA SER A 19 61.55 -15.07 -15.21
C SER A 19 60.93 -14.08 -16.21
N ASP A 20 59.77 -13.53 -15.86
CA ASP A 20 59.28 -12.29 -16.44
C ASP A 20 60.18 -11.13 -16.00
N VAL A 21 60.68 -10.42 -16.99
CA VAL A 21 61.46 -9.21 -16.89
C VAL A 21 60.71 -8.21 -16.02
N TYR A 22 61.30 -7.82 -14.89
CA TYR A 22 60.84 -6.67 -14.10
C TYR A 22 60.83 -5.44 -15.02
N ASN A 23 59.64 -5.04 -15.48
CA ASN A 23 59.46 -3.86 -16.31
C ASN A 23 59.03 -2.70 -15.40
N PRO A 24 59.95 -1.80 -14.97
CA PRO A 24 59.64 -0.74 -14.02
C PRO A 24 58.56 0.23 -14.53
N ALA A 25 58.35 0.30 -15.85
CA ALA A 25 57.27 1.06 -16.45
C ALA A 25 55.88 0.56 -16.04
N ARG A 26 55.66 -0.76 -15.96
CA ARG A 26 54.37 -1.33 -15.61
C ARG A 26 54.01 -1.08 -14.14
N LEU A 27 55.02 -1.04 -13.27
CA LEU A 27 54.84 -0.72 -11.85
C LEU A 27 54.54 0.78 -11.66
N GLN A 28 55.20 1.63 -12.45
CA GLN A 28 54.91 3.07 -12.50
C GLN A 28 53.48 3.34 -12.97
N ASP A 29 53.03 2.67 -14.04
CA ASP A 29 51.66 2.80 -14.55
C ASP A 29 50.62 2.36 -13.51
N THR A 30 50.87 1.27 -12.78
CA THR A 30 49.96 0.85 -11.69
C THR A 30 49.96 1.82 -10.50
N LEU A 31 51.10 2.43 -10.19
CA LEU A 31 51.20 3.43 -9.12
C LEU A 31 50.43 4.71 -9.50
N ASP A 32 50.55 5.13 -10.75
CA ASP A 32 49.84 6.30 -11.28
C ASP A 32 48.32 6.03 -11.36
N GLN A 33 47.90 4.80 -11.67
CA GLN A 33 46.49 4.40 -11.61
C GLN A 33 45.94 4.43 -10.18
N VAL A 34 46.67 3.88 -9.20
CA VAL A 34 46.26 3.93 -7.78
C VAL A 34 46.20 5.38 -7.28
N LYS A 35 47.12 6.23 -7.71
CA LYS A 35 47.11 7.66 -7.37
C LYS A 35 45.88 8.36 -7.96
N GLN A 36 45.51 8.04 -9.20
CA GLN A 36 44.31 8.58 -9.84
C GLN A 36 43.02 8.15 -9.13
N GLU A 37 42.93 6.89 -8.69
CA GLU A 37 41.80 6.41 -7.90
C GLU A 37 41.73 7.08 -6.52
N PHE A 38 42.88 7.31 -5.87
CA PHE A 38 42.94 8.04 -4.61
C PHE A 38 42.46 9.49 -4.76
N ASP A 39 42.91 10.19 -5.81
CA ASP A 39 42.49 11.56 -6.09
C ASP A 39 40.99 11.63 -6.45
N ALA A 40 40.44 10.63 -7.14
CA ALA A 40 39.01 10.52 -7.41
C ALA A 40 38.19 10.31 -6.13
N LEU A 41 38.60 9.38 -5.26
CA LEU A 41 37.95 9.14 -3.98
C LEU A 41 38.05 10.35 -3.04
N ALA A 42 39.17 11.07 -3.05
CA ALA A 42 39.34 12.30 -2.28
C ALA A 42 38.35 13.39 -2.72
N ASN A 43 38.10 13.51 -4.03
CA ASN A 43 37.10 14.43 -4.57
C ASN A 43 35.66 14.02 -4.23
N GLU A 44 35.33 12.73 -4.34
CA GLU A 44 34.00 12.23 -3.93
C GLU A 44 33.75 12.46 -2.43
N LEU A 45 34.75 12.23 -1.58
CA LEU A 45 34.68 12.51 -0.15
C LEU A 45 34.46 14.00 0.13
N ALA A 46 35.12 14.89 -0.62
CA ALA A 46 34.93 16.33 -0.50
C ALA A 46 33.50 16.75 -0.86
N ILE A 47 32.94 16.22 -1.95
CA ILE A 47 31.56 16.47 -2.36
C ILE A 47 30.58 15.95 -1.30
N ALA A 48 30.79 14.73 -0.79
CA ALA A 48 29.95 14.14 0.24
C ALA A 48 29.97 14.97 1.55
N ARG A 49 31.11 15.54 1.94
CA ARG A 49 31.21 16.45 3.10
C ARG A 49 30.38 17.71 2.92
N VAL A 50 30.48 18.36 1.76
CA VAL A 50 29.69 19.57 1.45
C VAL A 50 28.19 19.25 1.43
N GLN A 51 27.80 18.11 0.87
CA GLN A 51 26.40 17.64 0.92
C GLN A 51 25.93 17.40 2.35
N ARG A 52 26.75 16.74 3.19
CA ARG A 52 26.44 16.50 4.60
C ARG A 52 26.23 17.80 5.37
N GLU A 53 27.13 18.78 5.22
CA GLU A 53 27.01 20.10 5.87
C GLU A 53 25.73 20.83 5.43
N LYS A 54 25.37 20.73 4.15
CA LYS A 54 24.11 21.29 3.64
C LYS A 54 22.89 20.60 4.25
N TYR A 55 22.90 19.28 4.39
CA TYR A 55 21.81 18.53 5.03
C TYR A 55 21.71 18.84 6.52
N GLU A 56 22.83 18.91 7.25
CA GLU A 56 22.88 19.30 8.66
C GLU A 56 22.32 20.72 8.86
N SER A 57 22.70 21.67 8.01
CA SER A 57 22.15 23.03 8.04
C SER A 57 20.64 23.07 7.77
N THR A 58 20.16 22.27 6.81
CA THR A 58 18.72 22.20 6.49
C THR A 58 17.92 21.59 7.63
N ILE A 59 18.43 20.52 8.25
CA ILE A 59 17.81 19.87 9.40
C ILE A 59 17.73 20.85 10.58
N ASN A 60 18.82 21.56 10.88
CA ASN A 60 18.83 22.54 11.96
C ASN A 60 17.81 23.67 11.73
N ALA A 61 17.70 24.18 10.50
CA ALA A 61 16.68 25.18 10.15
C ALA A 61 15.25 24.66 10.37
N GLN A 62 14.97 23.41 9.97
CA GLN A 62 13.66 22.78 10.20
C GLN A 62 13.38 22.55 11.69
N VAL A 63 14.39 22.19 12.49
CA VAL A 63 14.26 22.06 13.94
C VAL A 63 13.92 23.40 14.59
N ASP A 64 14.55 24.49 14.15
CA ASP A 64 14.26 25.84 14.64
C ASP A 64 12.84 26.29 14.26
N GLU A 65 12.39 26.02 13.04
CA GLU A 65 11.01 26.28 12.60
C GLU A 65 10.00 25.48 13.44
N LEU A 66 10.24 24.19 13.68
CA LEU A 66 9.38 23.34 14.51
C LEU A 66 9.33 23.82 15.96
N ASN A 67 10.46 24.27 16.51
CA ASN A 67 10.50 24.86 17.85
C ASN A 67 9.70 26.16 17.93
N SER A 68 9.75 26.99 16.89
CA SER A 68 8.96 28.22 16.78
C SER A 68 7.46 27.95 16.68
N ILE A 69 7.06 26.97 15.85
CA ILE A 69 5.67 26.53 15.72
C ILE A 69 5.16 25.97 17.05
N ARG A 70 5.97 25.14 17.73
CA ARG A 70 5.61 24.58 19.04
C ARG A 70 5.38 25.70 20.07
N GLN A 71 6.23 26.72 20.09
CA GLN A 71 6.06 27.86 20.99
C GLN A 71 4.78 28.65 20.69
N ALA A 72 4.51 28.92 19.40
CA ALA A 72 3.29 29.59 18.98
C ALA A 72 2.03 28.80 19.36
N LEU A 73 2.09 27.48 19.30
CA LEU A 73 0.99 26.59 19.68
C LEU A 73 0.72 26.63 21.19
N TYR A 74 1.78 26.61 22.03
CA TYR A 74 1.63 26.79 23.47
C TYR A 74 1.04 28.16 23.84
N ASP A 75 1.47 29.23 23.17
CA ASP A 75 0.92 30.56 23.40
C ASP A 75 -0.56 30.65 23.00
N LEU A 76 -0.95 29.99 21.89
CA LEU A 76 -2.33 29.93 21.43
C LEU A 76 -3.21 29.11 22.38
N GLU A 77 -2.70 27.98 22.86
CA GLU A 77 -3.39 27.15 23.86
C GLU A 77 -3.65 27.92 25.15
N GLN A 78 -2.66 28.67 25.64
CA GLN A 78 -2.83 29.53 26.82
C GLN A 78 -3.87 30.64 26.59
N LYS A 79 -3.91 31.23 25.39
CA LYS A 79 -4.94 32.22 25.02
C LYS A 79 -6.33 31.60 25.00
N HIS A 80 -6.48 30.42 24.38
CA HIS A 80 -7.76 29.70 24.35
C HIS A 80 -8.22 29.26 25.74
N ALA A 81 -7.29 28.82 26.60
CA ALA A 81 -7.60 28.47 27.99
C ALA A 81 -8.14 29.67 28.78
N LYS A 82 -7.54 30.86 28.63
CA LYS A 82 -8.02 32.09 29.26
C LYS A 82 -9.41 32.50 28.76
N VAL A 83 -9.63 32.46 27.45
CA VAL A 83 -10.93 32.78 26.84
C VAL A 83 -12.01 31.80 27.32
N ARG A 84 -11.67 30.50 27.37
CA ARG A 84 -12.57 29.47 27.89
C ARG A 84 -12.94 29.74 29.35
N GLN A 85 -11.97 30.10 30.19
CA GLN A 85 -12.24 30.43 31.59
C GLN A 85 -13.19 31.62 31.73
N GLN A 86 -13.01 32.68 30.93
CA GLN A 86 -13.90 33.83 30.91
C GLN A 86 -15.34 33.43 30.54
N TYR A 87 -15.52 32.61 29.50
CA TYR A 87 -16.84 32.11 29.14
C TYR A 87 -17.46 31.21 30.21
N GLU A 88 -16.66 30.34 30.86
CA GLU A 88 -17.15 29.50 31.95
C GLU A 88 -17.61 30.32 33.17
N GLU A 89 -16.93 31.42 33.46
CA GLU A 89 -17.31 32.38 34.51
C GLU A 89 -18.59 33.16 34.13
N GLU A 90 -18.71 33.65 32.90
CA GLU A 90 -19.93 34.31 32.41
C GLU A 90 -21.14 33.36 32.41
N VAL A 91 -20.98 32.13 31.93
CA VAL A 91 -22.03 31.12 31.96
C VAL A 91 -22.45 30.81 33.41
N ARG A 92 -21.50 30.78 34.35
CA ARG A 92 -21.80 30.58 35.77
C ARG A 92 -22.58 31.76 36.35
N ALA A 93 -22.19 32.99 36.03
CA ALA A 93 -22.88 34.21 36.46
C ALA A 93 -24.32 34.26 35.91
N LEU A 94 -24.49 34.05 34.60
CA LEU A 94 -25.80 34.04 33.95
C LEU A 94 -26.72 32.95 34.52
N ARG A 95 -26.18 31.77 34.86
CA ARG A 95 -26.96 30.70 35.54
C ARG A 95 -27.39 31.11 36.94
N ALA A 96 -26.57 31.82 37.69
CA ALA A 96 -26.91 32.32 39.03
C ALA A 96 -28.02 33.38 38.96
N ASP A 97 -27.96 34.30 38.01
CA ASP A 97 -28.99 35.33 37.80
C ASP A 97 -30.33 34.72 37.36
N LEU A 98 -30.30 33.70 36.50
CA LEU A 98 -31.49 32.98 36.06
C LEU A 98 -32.13 32.19 37.22
N PHE A 99 -31.31 31.63 38.11
CA PHE A 99 -31.79 30.98 39.33
C PHE A 99 -32.43 31.99 40.30
N ALA A 100 -31.85 33.18 40.47
CA ALA A 100 -32.41 34.25 41.30
C ALA A 100 -33.74 34.79 40.74
N SER A 101 -33.84 35.02 39.42
CA SER A 101 -35.08 35.45 38.76
C SER A 101 -36.21 34.42 38.85
N ARG A 102 -35.89 33.12 38.90
CA ARG A 102 -36.89 32.06 39.10
C ARG A 102 -37.46 32.03 40.52
N GLN A 103 -36.71 32.51 41.52
CA GLN A 103 -37.19 32.58 42.90
C GLN A 103 -38.13 33.78 43.14
N THR A 104 -37.99 34.86 42.36
CA THR A 104 -38.85 36.05 42.47
C THR A 104 -40.19 35.90 41.75
N THR A 105 -40.34 34.94 40.83
CA THR A 105 -41.60 34.60 40.18
C THR A 105 -42.27 33.36 40.80
N ARG A 106 -42.81 33.49 42.03
CA ARG A 106 -43.71 32.49 42.62
C ARG A 106 -45.14 33.07 42.68
N PRO A 107 -46.16 32.44 42.08
CA PRO A 107 -47.53 32.95 42.13
C PRO A 107 -48.16 32.77 43.53
N PRO A 108 -49.14 33.62 43.93
CA PRO A 108 -49.72 33.62 45.26
C PRO A 108 -50.66 32.42 45.50
N PRO A 109 -50.91 32.03 46.77
CA PRO A 109 -51.75 30.88 47.09
C PRO A 109 -53.24 31.21 46.93
N GLN A 110 -54.01 30.29 46.34
CA GLN A 110 -55.48 30.36 46.29
C GLN A 110 -56.11 29.91 47.61
N PRO A 111 -57.28 30.48 48.01
CA PRO A 111 -57.94 30.15 49.28
C PRO A 111 -58.74 28.84 49.21
N ALA A 112 -58.79 28.16 50.35
CA ALA A 112 -59.44 26.89 50.59
C ALA A 112 -60.98 26.97 50.57
N VAL A 113 -61.63 25.94 50.01
CA VAL A 113 -63.05 25.62 50.28
C VAL A 113 -63.19 24.12 50.57
N PHE A 114 -63.95 23.85 51.63
CA PHE A 114 -64.28 22.58 52.28
C PHE A 114 -64.99 21.54 51.39
N ALA A 115 -64.69 20.26 51.59
CA ALA A 115 -65.66 19.19 51.90
C ALA A 115 -64.94 17.83 52.16
N ALA A 116 -65.53 17.03 53.07
CA ALA A 116 -64.98 15.87 53.77
C ALA A 116 -65.28 14.49 53.07
N PRO A 117 -65.22 13.33 53.75
CA PRO A 117 -64.08 12.59 54.34
C PRO A 117 -64.03 11.11 53.84
N GLU A 118 -63.14 10.29 54.45
CA GLU A 118 -63.09 8.81 54.56
C GLU A 118 -61.76 8.21 54.06
N THR A 119 -61.15 7.16 54.61
CA THR A 119 -61.09 6.45 55.92
C THR A 119 -59.93 5.44 55.80
N HIS A 120 -59.31 5.06 56.93
CA HIS A 120 -58.49 3.82 57.13
C HIS A 120 -57.15 3.68 56.36
N ARG A 121 -56.01 3.23 56.91
CA ARG A 121 -55.68 2.41 58.08
C ARG A 121 -54.17 2.55 58.42
N ASP A 122 -53.89 2.90 59.67
CA ASP A 122 -52.98 2.30 60.66
C ASP A 122 -51.85 1.29 60.29
N ARG A 123 -50.69 1.58 60.95
CA ARG A 123 -49.77 0.71 61.76
C ARG A 123 -48.37 0.33 61.24
N ASP A 124 -47.39 1.03 61.82
CA ASP A 124 -46.29 0.57 62.71
C ASP A 124 -45.36 -0.57 62.28
N ARG A 125 -44.04 -0.32 62.36
CA ARG A 125 -43.15 -0.96 63.36
C ARG A 125 -41.74 -0.39 63.43
N GLU A 126 -41.24 -0.40 64.66
CA GLU A 126 -40.07 0.25 65.25
C GLU A 126 -38.73 -0.50 65.11
N ASP A 127 -37.65 0.28 65.32
CA ASP A 127 -36.42 0.03 66.08
C ASP A 127 -35.84 -1.40 66.24
N ARG A 128 -34.53 -1.57 65.96
CA ARG A 128 -33.48 -1.59 67.01
C ARG A 128 -32.10 -1.98 66.47
N ASP A 129 -31.14 -1.16 66.87
CA ASP A 129 -29.70 -1.36 66.83
C ASP A 129 -29.26 -2.28 67.99
N ARG A 130 -28.32 -3.22 67.75
CA ARG A 130 -27.54 -3.91 68.79
C ARG A 130 -26.16 -4.28 68.28
N GLY A 131 -25.16 -3.89 69.08
CA GLY A 131 -23.75 -3.86 68.69
C GLY A 131 -22.89 -5.08 69.02
N VAL A 132 -21.70 -5.00 68.44
CA VAL A 132 -20.35 -5.35 68.93
C VAL A 132 -19.97 -6.82 69.18
N GLY A 133 -19.07 -7.30 68.32
CA GLY A 133 -17.75 -7.80 68.76
C GLY A 133 -17.40 -9.23 68.34
N LEU A 134 -16.39 -9.39 67.48
CA LEU A 134 -15.10 -10.03 67.79
C LEU A 134 -14.22 -10.19 66.53
N ARG A 135 -12.93 -10.32 66.80
CA ARG A 135 -11.77 -9.95 65.99
C ARG A 135 -11.24 -11.05 65.06
N ASP A 136 -10.63 -10.56 63.98
CA ASP A 136 -9.33 -10.95 63.37
C ASP A 136 -9.15 -12.26 62.56
N ARG A 137 -8.55 -12.03 61.37
CA ARG A 137 -7.69 -12.90 60.51
C ARG A 137 -8.44 -13.90 59.59
N GLU A 138 -8.26 -13.94 58.27
CA GLU A 138 -7.07 -13.70 57.44
C GLU A 138 -7.40 -13.23 56.00
N ARG A 139 -6.45 -12.46 55.45
CA ARG A 139 -6.05 -12.26 54.04
C ARG A 139 -6.95 -11.41 53.13
N GLY A 140 -6.78 -10.10 53.26
CA GLY A 140 -6.89 -9.18 52.12
C GLY A 140 -5.63 -9.23 51.25
N ILE A 141 -5.83 -9.35 49.94
CA ILE A 141 -4.82 -9.01 48.91
C ILE A 141 -5.14 -7.57 48.49
N PRO A 142 -4.18 -6.63 48.41
CA PRO A 142 -4.49 -5.22 48.15
C PRO A 142 -4.87 -4.99 46.69
N ASP A 143 -5.98 -4.27 46.46
CA ASP A 143 -6.45 -3.80 45.14
C ASP A 143 -5.45 -2.92 44.35
N ARG A 144 -4.27 -2.65 44.89
CA ARG A 144 -3.17 -1.99 44.18
C ARG A 144 -2.45 -2.90 43.18
N GLU A 145 -2.44 -4.21 43.40
CA GLU A 145 -1.78 -5.15 42.47
C GLU A 145 -2.65 -5.46 41.24
N ARG A 146 -3.98 -5.31 41.35
CA ARG A 146 -4.90 -5.56 40.23
C ARG A 146 -4.91 -4.41 39.23
N GLU A 147 -4.91 -3.16 39.69
CA GLU A 147 -4.74 -1.98 38.83
C GLU A 147 -3.33 -1.86 38.27
N GLY A 148 -2.31 -2.28 39.04
CA GLY A 148 -0.93 -2.45 38.57
C GLY A 148 -0.84 -3.49 37.46
N SER A 149 -1.46 -4.66 37.61
CA SER A 149 -1.44 -5.73 36.60
C SER A 149 -2.21 -5.38 35.32
N VAL A 150 -3.29 -4.59 35.39
CA VAL A 150 -4.06 -4.15 34.23
C VAL A 150 -3.36 -3.00 33.50
N ARG A 151 -2.67 -2.09 34.22
CA ARG A 151 -1.77 -1.11 33.62
C ARG A 151 -0.54 -1.77 33.03
N GLU A 152 0.09 -2.72 33.71
CA GLU A 152 1.22 -3.48 33.18
C GLU A 152 0.83 -4.35 31.98
N HIS A 153 -0.38 -4.93 31.95
CA HIS A 153 -0.87 -5.66 30.78
C HIS A 153 -1.20 -4.73 29.60
N ARG A 154 -1.74 -3.53 29.86
CA ARG A 154 -1.95 -2.50 28.83
C ARG A 154 -0.65 -1.90 28.32
N ASP A 155 0.33 -1.67 29.19
CA ASP A 155 1.65 -1.16 28.84
C ASP A 155 2.48 -2.25 28.16
N ARG A 156 2.26 -3.53 28.48
CA ARG A 156 2.85 -4.69 27.79
C ARG A 156 2.23 -4.91 26.42
N GLU A 157 0.91 -4.77 26.26
CA GLU A 157 0.22 -4.80 24.96
C GLU A 157 0.55 -3.57 24.10
N ALA A 158 0.70 -2.38 24.70
CA ALA A 158 1.13 -1.19 23.99
C ALA A 158 2.59 -1.30 23.55
N ARG A 159 3.47 -1.86 24.40
CA ARG A 159 4.85 -2.20 24.02
C ARG A 159 4.90 -3.33 23.00
N GLU A 160 4.02 -4.32 23.03
CA GLU A 160 3.92 -5.35 21.97
C GLU A 160 3.42 -4.76 20.64
N ARG A 161 2.47 -3.82 20.66
CA ARG A 161 1.99 -3.11 19.47
C ARG A 161 3.02 -2.12 18.93
N GLU A 162 3.82 -1.50 19.79
CA GLU A 162 4.94 -0.65 19.42
C GLU A 162 6.10 -1.51 18.90
N LEU A 163 6.38 -2.67 19.50
CA LEU A 163 7.33 -3.68 19.00
C LEU A 163 6.85 -4.35 17.70
N ASP A 164 5.55 -4.45 17.43
CA ASP A 164 5.01 -5.01 16.18
C ASP A 164 4.91 -3.95 15.08
N ARG A 165 4.70 -2.69 15.44
CA ARG A 165 4.89 -1.53 14.54
C ARG A 165 6.37 -1.31 14.25
N GLU A 166 7.24 -1.52 15.22
CA GLU A 166 8.69 -1.57 15.04
C GLU A 166 9.11 -2.83 14.29
N ARG A 167 8.49 -4.01 14.44
CA ARG A 167 8.74 -5.18 13.57
C ARG A 167 8.25 -4.97 12.13
N PHE A 168 7.12 -4.30 11.93
CA PHE A 168 6.63 -3.88 10.61
C PHE A 168 7.58 -2.86 9.94
N LEU A 169 8.36 -2.11 10.74
CA LEU A 169 9.39 -1.17 10.28
C LEU A 169 10.82 -1.75 10.29
N ASP A 170 11.11 -2.79 11.10
CA ASP A 170 12.40 -3.45 11.24
C ASP A 170 12.56 -4.58 10.23
N VAL A 171 11.48 -5.28 9.86
CA VAL A 171 11.44 -6.09 8.63
C VAL A 171 11.74 -5.22 7.40
N GLN A 172 11.41 -3.91 7.45
CA GLN A 172 11.80 -2.92 6.43
C GLN A 172 13.21 -2.30 6.63
N ARG A 173 13.80 -2.31 7.83
CA ARG A 173 15.17 -1.79 8.11
C ARG A 173 16.26 -2.86 7.97
N ASP A 174 15.97 -4.13 8.30
CA ASP A 174 16.91 -5.24 8.10
C ASP A 174 17.13 -5.53 6.61
N ALA A 175 16.10 -5.34 5.77
CA ALA A 175 16.22 -5.33 4.31
C ALA A 175 17.12 -4.19 3.79
N LYS A 176 17.24 -3.09 4.54
CA LYS A 176 18.13 -1.96 4.23
C LYS A 176 19.58 -2.21 4.71
N ARG A 177 19.75 -2.91 5.84
CA ARG A 177 21.07 -3.23 6.41
C ARG A 177 21.85 -4.28 5.60
N ILE A 178 21.15 -5.16 4.88
CA ILE A 178 21.75 -6.17 3.99
C ILE A 178 22.24 -5.55 2.66
N LYS A 179 21.67 -4.42 2.24
CA LYS A 179 22.13 -3.67 1.05
C LYS A 179 23.43 -2.92 1.29
N GLU A 180 23.74 -2.56 2.54
CA GLU A 180 24.99 -1.86 2.90
C GLU A 180 26.15 -2.79 3.28
N SER A 181 25.90 -4.09 3.53
CA SER A 181 26.96 -5.07 3.84
C SER A 181 27.44 -5.90 2.64
N THR A 182 26.88 -5.69 1.43
CA THR A 182 27.27 -6.42 0.21
C THR A 182 28.21 -5.61 -0.69
N LEU A 183 29.23 -4.99 -0.11
CA LEU A 183 30.40 -4.48 -0.82
C LEU A 183 31.66 -4.92 -0.06
N GLY A 184 32.10 -6.14 -0.34
CA GLY A 184 33.36 -6.71 0.14
C GLY A 184 33.83 -7.83 -0.82
N PRO A 185 35.09 -7.83 -1.29
CA PRO A 185 35.52 -8.68 -2.39
C PRO A 185 35.86 -10.10 -1.93
N LEU A 186 35.36 -11.11 -2.63
CA LEU A 186 35.80 -12.50 -2.48
C LEU A 186 36.42 -13.03 -3.77
N MET A 187 37.75 -13.19 -3.73
CA MET A 187 38.55 -13.98 -4.65
C MET A 187 38.32 -15.49 -4.44
N GLY A 188 38.26 -16.25 -5.54
CA GLY A 188 38.40 -17.72 -5.56
C GLY A 188 38.31 -18.27 -7.00
N PRO A 189 39.01 -19.37 -7.34
CA PRO A 189 39.77 -19.42 -8.60
C PRO A 189 39.16 -20.26 -9.74
N GLY A 190 39.52 -19.88 -10.97
CA GLY A 190 40.01 -20.81 -12.00
C GLY A 190 38.99 -21.54 -12.88
N SER A 191 38.66 -20.97 -14.03
CA SER A 191 38.57 -21.72 -15.29
C SER A 191 38.80 -20.82 -16.50
N THR A 192 39.67 -21.26 -17.39
CA THR A 192 40.21 -20.55 -18.56
C THR A 192 39.21 -20.45 -19.72
N PRO A 193 39.11 -19.31 -20.42
CA PRO A 193 38.65 -19.28 -21.81
C PRO A 193 39.78 -18.96 -22.79
N ALA A 194 39.77 -19.67 -23.91
CA ALA A 194 40.72 -19.57 -25.01
C ALA A 194 40.61 -18.23 -25.79
N LEU A 195 41.76 -17.74 -26.27
CA LEU A 195 41.92 -16.53 -27.10
C LEU A 195 41.47 -16.75 -28.56
N PRO A 196 40.95 -15.72 -29.25
CA PRO A 196 40.76 -15.74 -30.71
C PRO A 196 42.05 -15.32 -31.46
N PRO A 197 42.22 -15.72 -32.74
CA PRO A 197 43.41 -15.39 -33.54
C PRO A 197 43.38 -13.96 -34.14
N PRO A 198 44.54 -13.42 -34.59
CA PRO A 198 44.70 -12.01 -34.96
C PRO A 198 44.14 -11.64 -36.34
N PRO A 199 43.87 -10.34 -36.62
CA PRO A 199 43.27 -9.89 -37.86
C PRO A 199 44.31 -9.70 -38.99
N LEU A 200 43.87 -9.98 -40.23
CA LEU A 200 44.60 -9.71 -41.48
C LEU A 200 44.37 -8.26 -41.98
N PRO A 201 45.26 -7.71 -42.84
CA PRO A 201 45.33 -6.28 -43.12
C PRO A 201 44.26 -5.77 -44.10
N GLN A 202 43.78 -4.55 -43.87
CA GLN A 202 42.82 -3.84 -44.71
C GLN A 202 43.50 -3.14 -45.91
N PRO A 203 42.87 -3.11 -47.11
CA PRO A 203 43.31 -2.27 -48.21
C PRO A 203 42.74 -0.84 -48.13
N ALA A 204 43.40 0.05 -48.88
CA ALA A 204 43.42 1.50 -48.75
C ALA A 204 42.14 2.27 -49.11
N ALA A 205 42.16 3.52 -48.63
CA ALA A 205 41.15 4.57 -48.65
C ALA A 205 40.44 4.85 -49.98
N ALA A 206 39.11 5.01 -49.91
CA ALA A 206 38.31 5.77 -50.85
C ALA A 206 37.51 6.86 -50.10
N ARG A 207 37.43 8.03 -50.74
CA ARG A 207 37.00 9.34 -50.22
C ARG A 207 35.58 9.40 -49.64
N LEU A 208 35.47 10.29 -48.66
CA LEU A 208 34.29 10.74 -47.90
C LEU A 208 33.16 11.31 -48.76
N THR A 209 31.93 10.89 -48.46
CA THR A 209 30.70 11.68 -48.63
C THR A 209 29.95 11.70 -47.30
N PRO A 210 29.48 12.85 -46.79
CA PRO A 210 28.87 12.93 -45.47
C PRO A 210 27.47 12.30 -45.49
N THR A 211 27.30 11.19 -44.79
CA THR A 211 25.97 10.63 -44.47
C THR A 211 25.27 11.53 -43.46
N PRO A 212 23.96 11.83 -43.63
CA PRO A 212 23.23 12.65 -42.67
C PRO A 212 23.22 11.99 -41.30
N ARG A 213 23.51 12.78 -40.25
CA ARG A 213 23.39 12.37 -38.85
C ARG A 213 22.04 11.71 -38.64
N MET A 214 22.03 10.43 -38.26
CA MET A 214 20.86 9.80 -37.68
C MET A 214 20.44 10.63 -36.44
N PRO A 215 19.14 10.88 -36.24
CA PRO A 215 18.68 11.46 -34.99
C PRO A 215 19.05 10.53 -33.83
N PRO A 216 19.31 11.08 -32.62
CA PRO A 216 19.65 10.25 -31.46
C PRO A 216 18.55 9.20 -31.25
N ARG A 217 18.97 7.96 -30.97
CA ARG A 217 18.03 6.88 -30.62
C ARG A 217 17.12 7.36 -29.47
N PRO A 218 15.79 7.18 -29.57
CA PRO A 218 14.91 7.48 -28.46
C PRO A 218 15.28 6.56 -27.27
N VAL A 219 15.49 7.17 -26.11
CA VAL A 219 15.73 6.46 -24.86
C VAL A 219 14.42 5.78 -24.45
N PRO A 220 14.39 4.45 -24.21
CA PRO A 220 13.20 3.80 -23.66
C PRO A 220 12.81 4.46 -22.34
N MET A 221 11.52 4.74 -22.13
CA MET A 221 11.06 5.43 -20.93
C MET A 221 11.44 4.71 -19.63
N ASN A 222 11.72 3.40 -19.66
CA ASN A 222 12.26 2.69 -18.51
C ASN A 222 13.51 3.36 -17.93
N ASP A 223 14.42 3.86 -18.78
CA ASP A 223 15.64 4.55 -18.33
C ASP A 223 15.36 6.02 -17.97
N PHE A 224 14.45 6.68 -18.71
CA PHE A 224 14.05 8.07 -18.46
C PHE A 224 13.19 8.25 -17.19
N LEU A 225 12.40 7.25 -16.82
CA LEU A 225 11.69 7.23 -15.55
C LEU A 225 12.58 6.73 -14.42
N ALA A 226 13.54 5.82 -14.67
CA ALA A 226 14.48 5.31 -13.66
C ALA A 226 15.32 6.44 -13.03
N ASP A 227 15.77 7.39 -13.84
CA ASP A 227 16.32 8.67 -13.37
C ASP A 227 15.21 9.70 -13.39
N THR A 228 14.47 9.87 -12.28
CA THR A 228 13.48 10.95 -12.17
C THR A 228 14.21 12.27 -12.41
N PRO A 229 14.04 12.92 -13.57
CA PRO A 229 14.75 14.15 -13.85
C PRO A 229 14.19 15.20 -12.88
N ASP A 230 15.02 16.14 -12.45
CA ASP A 230 14.50 17.36 -11.86
C ASP A 230 13.40 17.90 -12.80
N LEU A 231 12.19 18.10 -12.27
CA LEU A 231 11.01 18.47 -13.06
C LEU A 231 11.24 19.76 -13.86
N ALA A 232 12.18 20.60 -13.40
CA ALA A 232 12.65 21.81 -14.07
C ALA A 232 13.38 21.52 -15.40
N ASN A 233 14.03 20.37 -15.52
CA ASN A 233 14.83 19.99 -16.69
C ASN A 233 14.04 19.19 -17.74
N VAL A 234 12.79 18.81 -17.43
CA VAL A 234 11.95 18.08 -18.38
C VAL A 234 11.30 19.05 -19.37
N PRO A 235 11.46 18.84 -20.69
CA PRO A 235 10.81 19.66 -21.70
C PRO A 235 9.28 19.69 -21.56
N PRO A 236 8.61 20.85 -21.76
CA PRO A 236 7.16 20.99 -21.58
C PRO A 236 6.30 20.03 -22.43
N GLN A 237 6.80 19.57 -23.58
CA GLN A 237 6.10 18.59 -24.40
C GLN A 237 6.03 17.18 -23.78
N TRP A 238 6.91 16.88 -22.82
CA TRP A 238 7.00 15.59 -22.14
C TRP A 238 6.47 15.64 -20.71
N LYS A 239 5.96 16.79 -20.27
CA LYS A 239 5.33 16.91 -18.96
C LYS A 239 4.03 17.69 -19.01
N LYS A 240 3.18 17.44 -18.03
CA LYS A 240 2.02 18.28 -17.70
C LYS A 240 2.01 18.44 -16.20
N GLU A 241 1.89 19.66 -15.71
CA GLU A 241 1.94 19.96 -14.29
C GLU A 241 0.71 20.77 -13.87
N GLY A 242 0.20 20.47 -12.67
CA GLY A 242 -0.80 21.26 -11.96
C GLY A 242 -0.19 21.83 -10.67
N SER A 243 -1.05 22.26 -9.75
CA SER A 243 -0.61 22.88 -8.50
C SER A 243 0.17 21.94 -7.58
N ASP A 244 -0.19 20.65 -7.56
CA ASP A 244 0.34 19.65 -6.63
C ASP A 244 0.47 18.26 -7.25
N TRP A 245 0.44 18.18 -8.58
CA TRP A 245 0.58 16.96 -9.35
C TRP A 245 1.29 17.23 -10.68
N PHE A 246 1.91 16.20 -11.23
CA PHE A 246 2.47 16.24 -12.57
C PHE A 246 2.35 14.88 -13.26
N VAL A 247 2.45 14.90 -14.58
CA VAL A 247 2.48 13.72 -15.44
C VAL A 247 3.71 13.82 -16.32
N LEU A 248 4.49 12.76 -16.39
CA LEU A 248 5.58 12.60 -17.34
C LEU A 248 5.13 11.66 -18.46
N TYR A 249 5.27 12.10 -19.71
CA TYR A 249 4.92 11.33 -20.90
C TYR A 249 6.15 10.73 -21.55
N ASN A 250 6.00 9.54 -22.13
CA ASN A 250 7.08 8.84 -22.80
C ASN A 250 7.52 9.60 -24.05
N PRO A 251 8.78 10.06 -24.13
CA PRO A 251 9.28 10.81 -25.29
C PRO A 251 9.45 9.95 -26.55
N ALA A 252 9.54 8.63 -26.40
CA ALA A 252 9.79 7.69 -27.48
C ALA A 252 8.53 7.34 -28.29
N ILE A 253 7.35 7.74 -27.82
CA ILE A 253 6.07 7.39 -28.44
C ILE A 253 5.18 8.63 -28.60
N PRO A 254 4.27 8.63 -29.60
CA PRO A 254 3.28 9.69 -29.72
C PRO A 254 2.39 9.75 -28.49
N ARG A 255 2.08 10.97 -28.04
CA ARG A 255 1.17 11.17 -26.91
C ARG A 255 -0.26 10.79 -27.32
N THR A 256 -0.71 9.66 -26.80
CA THR A 256 -2.07 9.11 -26.98
C THR A 256 -2.94 9.29 -25.74
N LEU A 257 -2.35 9.57 -24.58
CA LEU A 257 -3.07 9.79 -23.33
C LEU A 257 -2.87 11.23 -22.86
N ASP A 258 -3.94 11.83 -22.34
CA ASP A 258 -3.89 13.08 -21.58
C ASP A 258 -4.54 12.87 -20.21
N VAL A 259 -3.73 13.02 -19.16
CA VAL A 259 -4.16 12.83 -17.78
C VAL A 259 -4.36 14.19 -17.10
N ASN A 260 -5.52 14.37 -16.47
CA ASN A 260 -5.92 15.56 -15.74
C ASN A 260 -6.48 15.19 -14.37
N LEU A 261 -6.03 15.86 -13.31
CA LEU A 261 -6.69 15.76 -12.02
C LEU A 261 -8.06 16.44 -12.07
N VAL A 262 -9.11 15.72 -11.63
CA VAL A 262 -10.49 16.20 -11.61
C VAL A 262 -10.91 16.54 -10.19
N HIS A 263 -10.78 15.59 -9.26
CA HIS A 263 -11.22 15.74 -7.87
C HIS A 263 -10.14 15.29 -6.89
N THR A 264 -10.11 15.94 -5.71
CA THR A 264 -9.30 15.54 -4.56
C THR A 264 -10.18 15.45 -3.33
N PHE A 265 -10.22 14.29 -2.69
CA PHE A 265 -11.03 13.99 -1.52
C PHE A 265 -10.15 13.79 -0.29
N LEU A 266 -10.30 14.66 0.70
CA LEU A 266 -9.59 14.56 1.97
C LEU A 266 -10.28 13.56 2.91
N HIS A 267 -9.46 12.68 3.49
CA HIS A 267 -9.86 11.75 4.54
C HIS A 267 -9.06 12.05 5.82
N GLU A 268 -9.60 11.63 6.97
CA GLU A 268 -8.93 11.83 8.26
C GLU A 268 -7.72 10.90 8.44
N THR A 269 -7.74 9.77 7.74
CA THR A 269 -6.74 8.71 7.82
C THR A 269 -6.42 8.18 6.44
N VAL A 270 -5.49 7.24 6.37
CA VAL A 270 -5.03 6.59 5.14
C VAL A 270 -6.21 6.02 4.36
N VAL A 271 -6.22 6.26 3.05
CA VAL A 271 -7.18 5.64 2.14
C VAL A 271 -6.63 4.29 1.71
N CYS A 272 -7.15 3.22 2.29
CA CYS A 272 -6.67 1.86 2.03
C CYS A 272 -7.18 1.31 0.69
N CYS A 273 -8.38 1.71 0.27
CA CYS A 273 -8.99 1.21 -0.96
C CYS A 273 -9.89 2.26 -1.62
N VAL A 274 -9.96 2.20 -2.95
CA VAL A 274 -10.88 2.97 -3.79
C VAL A 274 -11.50 2.05 -4.83
N GLN A 275 -12.78 2.25 -5.14
CA GLN A 275 -13.49 1.42 -6.12
C GLN A 275 -14.64 2.18 -6.78
N PHE A 276 -14.68 2.22 -8.11
CA PHE A 276 -15.84 2.74 -8.84
C PHE A 276 -17.02 1.77 -8.81
N SER A 277 -18.24 2.31 -8.86
CA SER A 277 -19.46 1.54 -9.15
C SER A 277 -19.46 1.05 -10.60
N ALA A 278 -20.24 -0.01 -10.87
CA ALA A 278 -20.33 -0.60 -12.20
C ALA A 278 -20.83 0.37 -13.29
N ASP A 279 -21.61 1.39 -12.89
CA ASP A 279 -22.13 2.45 -13.76
C ASP A 279 -21.22 3.69 -13.83
N GLY A 280 -20.07 3.70 -13.14
CA GLY A 280 -19.11 4.81 -13.12
C GLY A 280 -19.56 6.07 -12.36
N LYS A 281 -20.78 6.09 -11.80
CA LYS A 281 -21.35 7.30 -11.15
C LYS A 281 -20.83 7.54 -9.74
N TRP A 282 -20.43 6.48 -9.06
CA TRP A 282 -20.06 6.51 -7.66
C TRP A 282 -18.63 6.02 -7.45
N LEU A 283 -17.92 6.65 -6.53
CA LEU A 283 -16.64 6.19 -6.02
C LEU A 283 -16.80 5.83 -4.54
N ALA A 284 -16.49 4.59 -4.17
CA ALA A 284 -16.35 4.19 -2.79
C ALA A 284 -14.89 4.27 -2.36
N THR A 285 -14.66 4.74 -1.13
CA THR A 285 -13.35 4.72 -0.48
C THR A 285 -13.46 4.04 0.88
N GLY A 286 -12.41 3.33 1.29
CA GLY A 286 -12.28 2.76 2.63
C GLY A 286 -11.13 3.42 3.37
N CYS A 287 -11.42 3.93 4.57
CA CYS A 287 -10.41 4.44 5.50
C CYS A 287 -10.65 3.85 6.91
N ASN A 288 -10.00 4.39 7.94
CA ASN A 288 -10.23 3.96 9.31
C ASN A 288 -11.71 4.13 9.69
N ARG A 289 -12.35 3.02 10.08
CA ARG A 289 -13.75 2.87 10.56
C ARG A 289 -14.86 3.21 9.58
N THR A 290 -14.59 3.96 8.52
CA THR A 290 -15.64 4.46 7.61
C THR A 290 -15.38 4.06 6.18
N ALA A 291 -16.46 3.66 5.49
CA ALA A 291 -16.50 3.63 4.04
C ALA A 291 -17.29 4.84 3.55
N GLN A 292 -16.76 5.58 2.59
CA GLN A 292 -17.38 6.81 2.09
C GLN A 292 -17.71 6.65 0.62
N ILE A 293 -18.85 7.19 0.20
CA ILE A 293 -19.28 7.17 -1.20
C ILE A 293 -19.36 8.60 -1.70
N PHE A 294 -18.76 8.84 -2.86
CA PHE A 294 -18.69 10.12 -3.53
C PHE A 294 -19.36 10.03 -4.89
N ASP A 295 -20.05 11.10 -5.27
CA ASP A 295 -20.54 11.32 -6.62
C ASP A 295 -19.35 11.72 -7.51
N VAL A 296 -19.14 10.97 -8.59
CA VAL A 296 -17.97 11.13 -9.47
C VAL A 296 -18.05 12.42 -10.28
N GLN A 297 -19.24 12.85 -10.66
CA GLN A 297 -19.45 14.04 -11.49
C GLN A 297 -19.23 15.31 -10.68
N THR A 298 -19.85 15.39 -9.51
CA THR A 298 -19.85 16.59 -8.65
C THR A 298 -18.71 16.61 -7.63
N GLY A 299 -18.14 15.46 -7.30
CA GLY A 299 -17.16 15.32 -6.23
C GLY A 299 -17.75 15.39 -4.82
N HIS A 300 -19.08 15.43 -4.67
CA HIS A 300 -19.72 15.51 -3.38
C HIS A 300 -19.76 14.17 -2.66
N LYS A 301 -19.46 14.19 -1.36
CA LYS A 301 -19.65 13.03 -0.47
C LYS A 301 -21.14 12.79 -0.23
N THR A 302 -21.66 11.67 -0.71
CA THR A 302 -23.10 11.35 -0.65
C THR A 302 -23.46 10.43 0.52
N CYS A 303 -22.55 9.53 0.89
CA CYS A 303 -22.77 8.57 1.96
C CYS A 303 -21.51 8.37 2.81
N VAL A 304 -21.74 8.14 4.11
CA VAL A 304 -20.72 7.64 5.05
C VAL A 304 -21.33 6.45 5.77
N LEU A 305 -20.67 5.31 5.67
CA LEU A 305 -21.06 4.04 6.27
C LEU A 305 -20.12 3.76 7.43
N LEU A 306 -20.68 3.65 8.63
CA LEU A 306 -19.98 3.43 9.89
C LEU A 306 -20.73 2.37 10.69
N ASP A 307 -20.02 1.36 11.19
CA ASP A 307 -20.61 0.36 12.07
C ASP A 307 -20.54 0.82 13.53
N GLU A 308 -21.66 1.37 14.01
CA GLU A 308 -21.79 1.84 15.39
C GLU A 308 -21.71 0.73 16.45
N SER A 309 -21.86 -0.55 16.05
CA SER A 309 -21.72 -1.67 16.98
C SER A 309 -20.25 -1.94 17.36
N THR A 310 -19.30 -1.44 16.57
CA THR A 310 -17.88 -1.56 16.87
C THR A 310 -17.47 -0.54 17.94
N GLY A 311 -16.72 -0.99 18.94
CA GLY A 311 -16.23 -0.10 20.01
C GLY A 311 -15.44 1.07 19.43
N LYS A 312 -15.63 2.27 19.98
CA LYS A 312 -14.98 3.52 19.51
C LYS A 312 -13.48 3.61 19.82
N THR A 313 -12.94 2.61 20.49
CA THR A 313 -11.53 2.56 20.93
C THR A 313 -10.71 1.72 19.96
N GLY A 314 -9.58 2.25 19.50
CA GLY A 314 -8.65 1.57 18.57
C GLY A 314 -8.86 1.93 17.10
N ASP A 315 -7.97 1.46 16.24
CA ASP A 315 -8.13 1.56 14.79
C ASP A 315 -8.89 0.35 14.25
N LEU A 316 -9.61 0.55 13.16
CA LEU A 316 -10.32 -0.48 12.41
C LEU A 316 -10.28 -0.10 10.93
N TYR A 317 -9.20 -0.43 10.23
CA TYR A 317 -9.10 -0.05 8.82
C TYR A 317 -10.01 -0.93 7.95
N ILE A 318 -10.70 -0.29 7.01
CA ILE A 318 -11.40 -0.96 5.92
C ILE A 318 -10.40 -1.16 4.79
N ARG A 319 -9.95 -2.39 4.60
CA ARG A 319 -8.88 -2.73 3.64
C ARG A 319 -9.39 -2.92 2.23
N SER A 320 -10.67 -3.27 2.06
CA SER A 320 -11.27 -3.46 0.76
C SER A 320 -12.74 -3.07 0.74
N VAL A 321 -13.15 -2.42 -0.35
CA VAL A 321 -14.54 -2.07 -0.65
C VAL A 321 -14.89 -2.52 -2.06
N ARG A 322 -16.08 -3.09 -2.24
CA ARG A 322 -16.62 -3.42 -3.58
C ARG A 322 -18.11 -3.12 -3.66
N PHE A 323 -18.52 -2.47 -4.73
CA PHE A 323 -19.93 -2.37 -5.06
C PHE A 323 -20.46 -3.71 -5.57
N SER A 324 -21.69 -4.03 -5.19
CA SER A 324 -22.49 -5.01 -5.91
C SER A 324 -22.72 -4.55 -7.36
N PRO A 325 -22.87 -5.48 -8.33
CA PRO A 325 -23.04 -5.12 -9.75
C PRO A 325 -24.28 -4.25 -10.03
N ASP A 326 -25.32 -4.37 -9.20
CA ASP A 326 -26.54 -3.55 -9.30
C ASP A 326 -26.44 -2.19 -8.60
N GLY A 327 -25.30 -1.91 -7.95
CA GLY A 327 -25.01 -0.66 -7.24
C GLY A 327 -25.82 -0.43 -5.96
N LYS A 328 -26.63 -1.40 -5.50
CA LYS A 328 -27.49 -1.22 -4.31
C LYS A 328 -26.75 -1.49 -3.00
N TYR A 329 -25.77 -2.38 -3.04
CA TYR A 329 -25.00 -2.81 -1.89
C TYR A 329 -23.51 -2.46 -2.02
N LEU A 330 -22.87 -2.23 -0.87
CA LEU A 330 -21.42 -2.12 -0.74
C LEU A 330 -20.93 -3.21 0.22
N ALA A 331 -19.97 -4.03 -0.22
CA ALA A 331 -19.24 -4.93 0.65
C ALA A 331 -17.98 -4.24 1.21
N THR A 332 -17.74 -4.39 2.51
CA THR A 332 -16.54 -3.87 3.17
C THR A 332 -15.85 -4.98 3.95
N GLY A 333 -14.53 -5.12 3.76
CA GLY A 333 -13.67 -6.06 4.48
C GLY A 333 -12.75 -5.28 5.41
N ALA A 334 -12.74 -5.64 6.69
CA ALA A 334 -12.04 -4.88 7.73
C ALA A 334 -11.10 -5.77 8.57
N GLU A 335 -10.32 -5.11 9.42
CA GLU A 335 -9.33 -5.76 10.31
C GLU A 335 -9.98 -6.54 11.46
N ASP A 336 -11.26 -6.30 11.75
CA ASP A 336 -12.03 -7.10 12.70
C ASP A 336 -12.51 -8.44 12.13
N LYS A 337 -11.94 -8.87 10.99
CA LYS A 337 -12.12 -10.19 10.37
C LYS A 337 -13.52 -10.43 9.81
N ARG A 338 -14.35 -9.37 9.76
CA ARG A 338 -15.74 -9.44 9.29
C ARG A 338 -15.92 -8.74 7.96
N ILE A 339 -16.77 -9.35 7.13
CA ILE A 339 -17.27 -8.74 5.91
C ILE A 339 -18.67 -8.21 6.19
N ARG A 340 -18.90 -6.94 5.90
CA ARG A 340 -20.21 -6.29 6.06
C ARG A 340 -20.77 -5.94 4.69
N ILE A 341 -22.03 -6.28 4.48
CA ILE A 341 -22.78 -5.88 3.30
C ILE A 341 -23.75 -4.78 3.70
N TRP A 342 -23.52 -3.60 3.18
CA TRP A 342 -24.27 -2.39 3.45
C TRP A 342 -25.35 -2.21 2.41
N ASP A 343 -26.57 -1.92 2.85
CA ASP A 343 -27.60 -1.34 1.99
C ASP A 343 -27.34 0.17 1.89
N ILE A 344 -26.96 0.65 0.72
CA ILE A 344 -26.50 2.04 0.52
C ILE A 344 -27.67 3.01 0.72
N ALA A 345 -28.87 2.65 0.27
CA ALA A 345 -30.06 3.49 0.40
C ALA A 345 -30.50 3.62 1.86
N LYS A 346 -30.44 2.53 2.61
CA LYS A 346 -30.81 2.51 4.04
C LYS A 346 -29.69 2.91 4.98
N ARG A 347 -28.45 2.96 4.50
CA ARG A 347 -27.23 3.25 5.28
C ARG A 347 -27.08 2.31 6.48
N SER A 348 -27.39 1.03 6.28
CA SER A 348 -27.39 0.03 7.35
C SER A 348 -26.79 -1.29 6.88
N ILE A 349 -26.28 -2.05 7.84
CA ILE A 349 -25.71 -3.38 7.58
C ILE A 349 -26.87 -4.36 7.37
N ARG A 350 -26.90 -4.97 6.18
CA ARG A 350 -27.87 -6.00 5.81
C ARG A 350 -27.38 -7.40 6.17
N ILE A 351 -26.09 -7.67 5.95
CA ILE A 351 -25.47 -8.99 6.15
C ILE A 351 -24.10 -8.79 6.79
N ILE A 352 -23.77 -9.65 7.75
CA ILE A 352 -22.41 -9.81 8.28
C ILE A 352 -21.99 -11.24 7.98
N PHE A 353 -20.89 -11.40 7.25
CA PHE A 353 -20.22 -12.68 7.11
C PHE A 353 -19.08 -12.76 8.12
N ASP A 354 -19.07 -13.87 8.87
CA ASP A 354 -18.08 -14.17 9.89
C ASP A 354 -17.45 -15.54 9.58
N GLY A 355 -16.18 -15.71 9.92
CA GLY A 355 -15.47 -16.99 9.73
C GLY A 355 -13.97 -16.86 9.46
N HIS A 356 -13.50 -15.71 8.94
CA HIS A 356 -12.07 -15.46 8.79
C HIS A 356 -11.38 -15.35 10.16
N GLN A 357 -10.12 -15.78 10.23
CA GLN A 357 -9.35 -15.83 11.48
C GLN A 357 -8.32 -14.71 11.60
N GLN A 358 -8.11 -13.94 10.53
CA GLN A 358 -7.28 -12.74 10.47
C GLN A 358 -7.97 -11.66 9.64
N GLU A 359 -7.29 -10.53 9.46
CA GLU A 359 -7.76 -9.38 8.69
C GLU A 359 -8.12 -9.79 7.26
N ILE A 360 -9.14 -9.14 6.71
CA ILE A 360 -9.53 -9.30 5.31
C ILE A 360 -8.82 -8.23 4.50
N TYR A 361 -8.00 -8.62 3.53
CA TYR A 361 -7.23 -7.67 2.72
C TYR A 361 -7.93 -7.31 1.41
N SER A 362 -8.72 -8.21 0.85
CA SER A 362 -9.32 -8.02 -0.47
C SER A 362 -10.67 -8.70 -0.59
N LEU A 363 -11.57 -8.06 -1.32
CA LEU A 363 -12.90 -8.54 -1.66
C LEU A 363 -13.15 -8.40 -3.16
N ASP A 364 -13.98 -9.29 -3.70
CA ASP A 364 -14.55 -9.16 -5.04
C ASP A 364 -15.99 -9.68 -5.11
N PHE A 365 -16.81 -9.13 -6.00
CA PHE A 365 -18.17 -9.59 -6.31
C PHE A 365 -18.16 -10.34 -7.65
N SER A 366 -18.95 -11.42 -7.72
CA SER A 366 -19.32 -11.99 -9.02
C SER A 366 -20.17 -11.01 -9.83
N PHE A 367 -20.10 -11.12 -11.15
CA PHE A 367 -20.84 -10.23 -12.06
C PHE A 367 -22.37 -10.34 -11.92
N ASP A 368 -22.87 -11.49 -11.48
CA ASP A 368 -24.29 -11.70 -11.17
C ASP A 368 -24.70 -11.19 -9.77
N GLY A 369 -23.73 -10.75 -8.95
CA GLY A 369 -23.95 -10.24 -7.59
C GLY A 369 -24.25 -11.30 -6.54
N ARG A 370 -24.24 -12.58 -6.91
CA ARG A 370 -24.58 -13.70 -6.01
C ARG A 370 -23.43 -14.07 -5.08
N LEU A 371 -22.20 -14.07 -5.59
CA LEU A 371 -21.03 -14.53 -4.85
C LEU A 371 -20.14 -13.35 -4.44
N ILE A 372 -19.56 -13.47 -3.25
CA ILE A 372 -18.47 -12.61 -2.79
C ILE A 372 -17.26 -13.49 -2.56
N VAL A 373 -16.10 -13.03 -2.99
CA VAL A 373 -14.82 -13.68 -2.75
C VAL A 373 -14.03 -12.80 -1.80
N SER A 374 -13.39 -13.40 -0.80
CA SER A 374 -12.54 -12.68 0.15
C SER A 374 -11.19 -13.36 0.34
N GLY A 375 -10.14 -12.55 0.46
CA GLY A 375 -8.79 -12.99 0.81
C GLY A 375 -8.37 -12.43 2.16
N SER A 376 -7.76 -13.28 2.99
CA SER A 376 -7.33 -12.93 4.35
C SER A 376 -5.90 -13.40 4.65
N GLY A 377 -5.28 -12.75 5.64
CA GLY A 377 -4.03 -13.21 6.26
C GLY A 377 -4.13 -14.61 6.87
N ASP A 378 -5.33 -15.14 7.10
CA ASP A 378 -5.53 -16.50 7.63
C ASP A 378 -5.19 -17.63 6.65
N ARG A 379 -4.62 -17.28 5.49
CA ARG A 379 -4.22 -18.17 4.39
C ARG A 379 -5.42 -18.86 3.72
N THR A 380 -6.59 -18.23 3.79
CA THR A 380 -7.78 -18.71 3.10
C THR A 380 -8.33 -17.67 2.13
N VAL A 381 -8.81 -18.18 1.00
CA VAL A 381 -9.77 -17.50 0.16
C VAL A 381 -11.14 -18.07 0.50
N ARG A 382 -12.16 -17.24 0.69
CA ARG A 382 -13.52 -17.71 0.95
C ARG A 382 -14.47 -17.22 -0.14
N ILE A 383 -15.35 -18.12 -0.58
CA ILE A 383 -16.46 -17.79 -1.47
C ILE A 383 -17.73 -17.81 -0.63
N TRP A 384 -18.41 -16.67 -0.55
CA TRP A 384 -19.64 -16.46 0.20
C TRP A 384 -20.80 -16.38 -0.76
N ASP A 385 -21.87 -17.12 -0.47
CA ASP A 385 -23.12 -17.02 -1.22
C ASP A 385 -24.04 -16.01 -0.54
N MET A 386 -24.50 -15.00 -1.28
CA MET A 386 -25.39 -13.94 -0.77
C MET A 386 -26.80 -14.44 -0.45
N ASP A 387 -27.27 -15.48 -1.13
CA ASP A 387 -28.62 -16.01 -0.99
C ASP A 387 -28.66 -17.03 0.15
N ASP A 388 -27.78 -18.03 0.10
CA ASP A 388 -27.75 -19.13 1.06
C ASP A 388 -26.97 -18.79 2.35
N ARG A 389 -26.20 -17.69 2.33
CA ARG A 389 -25.31 -17.25 3.42
C ARG A 389 -24.26 -18.29 3.83
N THR A 390 -23.94 -19.20 2.93
CA THR A 390 -22.92 -20.23 3.14
C THR A 390 -21.55 -19.71 2.71
N SER A 391 -20.50 -20.33 3.25
CA SER A 391 -19.12 -20.04 2.84
C SER A 391 -18.42 -21.32 2.42
N ARG A 392 -17.69 -21.26 1.31
CA ARG A 392 -16.74 -22.28 0.88
C ARG A 392 -15.33 -21.77 1.11
N VAL A 393 -14.53 -22.55 1.83
CA VAL A 393 -13.14 -22.21 2.14
C VAL A 393 -12.22 -22.85 1.11
N LEU A 394 -11.34 -22.04 0.53
CA LEU A 394 -10.25 -22.46 -0.35
C LEU A 394 -8.95 -22.18 0.40
N SER A 395 -8.29 -23.23 0.86
CA SER A 395 -7.05 -23.09 1.64
C SER A 395 -5.84 -22.93 0.73
N VAL A 396 -4.97 -21.99 1.09
CA VAL A 396 -3.63 -21.88 0.52
C VAL A 396 -2.74 -22.87 1.26
N ALA A 397 -2.51 -24.04 0.67
CA ALA A 397 -1.57 -25.00 1.22
C ALA A 397 -0.13 -24.48 0.99
N PRO A 398 0.77 -24.58 1.99
CA PRO A 398 2.19 -24.39 1.78
C PRO A 398 2.68 -25.43 0.78
N ASP A 399 3.41 -25.00 -0.25
CA ASP A 399 3.98 -25.93 -1.21
C ASP A 399 5.04 -26.81 -0.54
N PRO A 400 5.03 -28.15 -0.75
CA PRO A 400 6.00 -29.05 -0.13
C PRO A 400 7.41 -28.97 -0.74
N GLU A 401 7.61 -28.26 -1.85
CA GLU A 401 8.88 -28.21 -2.59
C GLU A 401 9.22 -26.77 -3.03
N PRO A 402 10.09 -26.04 -2.30
CA PRO A 402 10.74 -24.86 -2.84
C PRO A 402 11.77 -25.29 -3.88
N LEU A 403 11.35 -25.46 -5.14
CA LEU A 403 12.21 -25.85 -6.28
C LEU A 403 13.36 -24.85 -6.57
N ALA A 404 13.33 -23.68 -5.94
CA ALA A 404 14.51 -22.87 -5.65
C ALA A 404 14.16 -22.05 -4.41
N ALA A 405 14.93 -22.19 -3.33
CA ALA A 405 14.82 -21.22 -2.24
C ALA A 405 15.15 -19.84 -2.81
N PRO A 406 14.28 -18.82 -2.68
CA PRO A 406 14.67 -17.45 -3.00
C PRO A 406 15.91 -17.10 -2.16
N ALA A 407 16.80 -16.27 -2.71
CA ALA A 407 18.06 -15.89 -2.06
C ALA A 407 17.88 -15.34 -0.63
N ASN A 408 16.66 -14.92 -0.30
CA ASN A 408 16.17 -14.70 1.07
C ASN A 408 14.83 -15.42 1.24
N PRO A 409 14.73 -16.54 1.97
CA PRO A 409 13.42 -17.09 2.34
C PRO A 409 12.69 -16.07 3.22
N PRO A 410 11.39 -15.76 2.98
CA PRO A 410 10.64 -14.91 3.88
C PRO A 410 10.70 -15.53 5.27
N THR A 411 11.15 -14.76 6.25
CA THR A 411 11.34 -15.20 7.65
C THR A 411 10.03 -15.59 8.34
N ASN A 412 8.89 -15.48 7.65
CA ASN A 412 7.59 -15.98 8.06
C ASN A 412 7.09 -16.98 7.02
N ALA A 413 6.88 -18.22 7.43
CA ALA A 413 6.23 -19.28 6.65
C ALA A 413 4.73 -19.03 6.44
N ASP A 414 4.36 -17.79 6.09
CA ASP A 414 2.98 -17.28 6.11
C ASP A 414 2.52 -16.96 4.68
N ALA A 415 1.83 -17.91 4.04
CA ALA A 415 1.26 -17.76 2.70
C ALA A 415 -0.08 -17.00 2.74
N GLY A 416 -0.11 -15.85 3.42
CA GLY A 416 -1.31 -15.01 3.55
C GLY A 416 -1.82 -14.54 2.19
N VAL A 417 -3.13 -14.35 2.07
CA VAL A 417 -3.76 -13.85 0.83
C VAL A 417 -3.90 -12.35 0.90
N THR A 418 -3.24 -11.63 0.00
CA THR A 418 -3.23 -10.17 -0.04
C THR A 418 -4.30 -9.60 -0.99
N SER A 419 -4.61 -10.32 -2.07
CA SER A 419 -5.52 -9.87 -3.11
C SER A 419 -6.30 -11.03 -3.72
N VAL A 420 -7.58 -10.81 -4.03
CA VAL A 420 -8.44 -11.77 -4.74
C VAL A 420 -9.13 -11.09 -5.92
N ALA A 421 -9.43 -11.88 -6.94
CA ALA A 421 -10.27 -11.47 -8.06
C ALA A 421 -11.11 -12.66 -8.53
N ILE A 422 -12.36 -12.42 -8.94
CA ILE A 422 -13.20 -13.42 -9.61
C ILE A 422 -13.17 -13.19 -11.12
N SER A 423 -13.19 -14.26 -11.90
CA SER A 423 -13.23 -14.14 -13.35
C SER A 423 -14.56 -13.54 -13.82
N PRO A 424 -14.59 -12.83 -14.97
CA PRO A 424 -15.81 -12.21 -15.49
C PRO A 424 -16.98 -13.17 -15.73
N ASP A 425 -16.69 -14.45 -16.00
CA ASP A 425 -17.68 -15.52 -16.17
C ASP A 425 -18.08 -16.20 -14.84
N GLY A 426 -17.47 -15.80 -13.71
CA GLY A 426 -17.71 -16.37 -12.39
C GLY A 426 -17.16 -17.78 -12.18
N ALA A 427 -16.39 -18.34 -13.13
CA ALA A 427 -15.94 -19.73 -13.08
C ALA A 427 -14.65 -19.93 -12.27
N LEU A 428 -13.80 -18.91 -12.18
CA LEU A 428 -12.48 -18.97 -11.56
C LEU A 428 -12.30 -17.88 -10.51
N VAL A 429 -11.49 -18.18 -9.51
CA VAL A 429 -11.00 -17.21 -8.53
C VAL A 429 -9.48 -17.21 -8.57
N ALA A 430 -8.89 -16.04 -8.70
CA ALA A 430 -7.44 -15.82 -8.59
C ALA A 430 -7.12 -15.19 -7.23
N ALA A 431 -6.00 -15.58 -6.62
CA ALA A 431 -5.50 -14.92 -5.43
C ALA A 431 -3.99 -14.70 -5.51
N GLY A 432 -3.55 -13.50 -5.16
CA GLY A 432 -2.16 -13.15 -4.91
C GLY A 432 -1.79 -13.46 -3.47
N CYS A 433 -0.64 -14.11 -3.29
CA CYS A 433 -0.16 -14.55 -1.99
C CYS A 433 1.19 -13.91 -1.62
N VAL A 434 1.47 -13.86 -0.32
CA VAL A 434 2.76 -13.39 0.24
C VAL A 434 3.93 -14.27 -0.20
N ASP A 435 3.69 -15.53 -0.55
CA ASP A 435 4.72 -16.47 -1.02
C ASP A 435 5.13 -16.27 -2.50
N ALA A 436 4.83 -15.11 -3.08
CA ALA A 436 5.13 -14.74 -4.47
C ALA A 436 4.42 -15.58 -5.55
N VAL A 437 3.37 -16.33 -5.19
CA VAL A 437 2.59 -17.17 -6.12
C VAL A 437 1.19 -16.60 -6.33
N VAL A 438 0.71 -16.63 -7.57
CA VAL A 438 -0.72 -16.43 -7.86
C VAL A 438 -1.39 -17.78 -8.04
N ARG A 439 -2.47 -18.02 -7.31
CA ARG A 439 -3.24 -19.28 -7.32
C ARG A 439 -4.59 -19.09 -7.97
N ILE A 440 -5.02 -20.07 -8.75
CA ILE A 440 -6.32 -20.05 -9.42
C ILE A 440 -7.13 -21.28 -8.99
N TRP A 441 -8.36 -21.07 -8.52
CA TRP A 441 -9.30 -22.12 -8.16
C TRP A 441 -10.53 -22.10 -9.05
N SER A 442 -11.16 -23.26 -9.24
CA SER A 442 -12.49 -23.34 -9.82
C SER A 442 -13.54 -23.01 -8.76
N VAL A 443 -14.43 -22.06 -9.06
CA VAL A 443 -15.55 -21.70 -8.18
C VAL A 443 -16.48 -22.89 -7.97
N ALA A 444 -16.78 -23.65 -9.02
CA ALA A 444 -17.73 -24.76 -8.99
C ALA A 444 -17.26 -25.93 -8.11
N THR A 445 -15.98 -26.31 -8.19
CA THR A 445 -15.45 -27.48 -7.47
C THR A 445 -14.65 -27.11 -6.22
N GLY A 446 -14.15 -25.88 -6.11
CA GLY A 446 -13.18 -25.47 -5.10
C GLY A 446 -11.78 -26.06 -5.30
N ALA A 447 -11.53 -26.76 -6.42
CA ALA A 447 -10.23 -27.34 -6.72
C ALA A 447 -9.24 -26.27 -7.18
N LEU A 448 -7.99 -26.36 -6.72
CA LEU A 448 -6.88 -25.59 -7.27
C LEU A 448 -6.64 -26.04 -8.71
N VAL A 449 -6.76 -25.11 -9.65
CA VAL A 449 -6.61 -25.32 -11.10
C VAL A 449 -5.18 -25.04 -11.52
N GLU A 450 -4.60 -23.95 -11.02
CA GLU A 450 -3.29 -23.49 -11.50
C GLU A 450 -2.50 -22.70 -10.45
N LEU A 451 -1.17 -22.79 -10.56
CA LEU A 451 -0.17 -22.07 -9.79
C LEU A 451 0.72 -21.27 -10.75
N LEU A 452 0.60 -19.95 -10.72
CA LEU A 452 1.39 -19.05 -11.55
C LEU A 452 2.62 -18.59 -10.74
N ARG A 453 3.79 -19.11 -11.12
CA ARG A 453 5.08 -18.79 -10.49
C ARG A 453 5.90 -17.87 -11.40
N GLY A 454 6.57 -16.90 -10.79
CA GLY A 454 7.51 -16.04 -11.52
C GLY A 454 7.85 -14.73 -10.83
N HIS A 455 7.01 -14.25 -9.91
CA HIS A 455 7.37 -13.13 -9.04
C HIS A 455 8.48 -13.52 -8.06
N GLN A 456 9.28 -12.53 -7.66
CA GLN A 456 10.42 -12.72 -6.74
C GLN A 456 10.11 -12.28 -5.31
N ASP A 457 8.94 -11.69 -5.10
CA ASP A 457 8.45 -11.24 -3.80
C ASP A 457 6.91 -11.31 -3.79
N SER A 458 6.32 -11.08 -2.62
CA SER A 458 4.90 -11.07 -2.32
C SER A 458 4.06 -10.41 -3.42
N VAL A 459 3.04 -11.12 -3.90
CA VAL A 459 2.06 -10.53 -4.82
C VAL A 459 1.09 -9.73 -3.97
N TYR A 460 0.82 -8.47 -4.35
CA TYR A 460 -0.02 -7.56 -3.55
C TYR A 460 -1.35 -7.23 -4.24
N SER A 461 -1.43 -7.39 -5.56
CA SER A 461 -2.64 -7.12 -6.33
C SER A 461 -2.77 -8.06 -7.52
N VAL A 462 -3.96 -8.59 -7.74
CA VAL A 462 -4.29 -9.43 -8.90
C VAL A 462 -5.63 -9.00 -9.49
N VAL A 463 -5.73 -8.99 -10.82
CA VAL A 463 -6.98 -8.69 -11.54
C VAL A 463 -7.08 -9.56 -12.78
N PHE A 464 -8.30 -10.00 -13.10
CA PHE A 464 -8.59 -10.60 -14.40
C PHE A 464 -8.73 -9.53 -15.47
N THR A 465 -8.33 -9.83 -16.70
CA THR A 465 -8.78 -9.08 -17.86
C THR A 465 -10.26 -9.28 -18.09
N ARG A 466 -10.93 -8.30 -18.71
CA ARG A 466 -12.38 -8.32 -18.91
C ARG A 466 -12.86 -9.45 -19.82
N ASP A 467 -12.02 -9.89 -20.75
CA ASP A 467 -12.25 -11.07 -21.60
C ASP A 467 -12.05 -12.41 -20.85
N GLY A 468 -11.57 -12.37 -19.60
CA GLY A 468 -11.27 -13.53 -18.78
C GLY A 468 -10.14 -14.40 -19.33
N HIS A 469 -9.32 -13.86 -20.24
CA HIS A 469 -8.25 -14.61 -20.89
C HIS A 469 -6.88 -14.38 -20.30
N GLY A 470 -6.71 -13.39 -19.44
CA GLY A 470 -5.46 -13.17 -18.73
C GLY A 470 -5.66 -12.67 -17.32
N ILE A 471 -4.56 -12.71 -16.57
CA ILE A 471 -4.43 -12.10 -15.24
C ILE A 471 -3.29 -11.10 -15.29
N VAL A 472 -3.47 -9.96 -14.64
CA VAL A 472 -2.37 -9.04 -14.31
C VAL A 472 -2.11 -9.13 -12.82
N SER A 473 -0.85 -9.29 -12.43
CA SER A 473 -0.41 -9.27 -11.03
C SER A 473 0.65 -8.20 -10.80
N GLY A 474 0.60 -7.53 -9.65
CA GLY A 474 1.62 -6.60 -9.16
C GLY A 474 2.24 -7.11 -7.86
N SER A 475 3.55 -6.95 -7.73
CA SER A 475 4.34 -7.50 -6.63
C SER A 475 5.26 -6.47 -5.97
N LEU A 476 5.71 -6.80 -4.76
CA LEU A 476 6.78 -6.10 -4.05
C LEU A 476 8.15 -6.28 -4.73
N ASP A 477 8.26 -7.12 -5.77
CA ASP A 477 9.45 -7.20 -6.64
C ASP A 477 9.58 -6.04 -7.63
N ASN A 478 8.72 -5.02 -7.48
CA ASN A 478 8.62 -3.81 -8.31
C ASN A 478 8.14 -4.05 -9.75
N THR A 479 7.67 -5.26 -10.06
CA THR A 479 7.21 -5.63 -11.40
C THR A 479 5.71 -5.89 -11.44
N LEU A 480 5.15 -5.77 -12.64
CA LEU A 480 3.89 -6.42 -12.97
C LEU A 480 4.12 -7.56 -13.94
N LYS A 481 3.24 -8.54 -13.91
CA LYS A 481 3.23 -9.65 -14.87
C LYS A 481 1.85 -9.84 -15.45
N TYR A 482 1.81 -10.12 -16.75
CA TYR A 482 0.61 -10.60 -17.43
C TYR A 482 0.75 -12.08 -17.72
N TRP A 483 -0.29 -12.82 -17.34
CA TRP A 483 -0.40 -14.27 -17.47
C TRP A 483 -1.49 -14.60 -18.47
N ASP A 484 -1.14 -15.29 -19.56
CA ASP A 484 -2.12 -15.72 -20.56
C ASP A 484 -2.74 -17.06 -20.13
N LEU A 485 -4.05 -17.06 -19.91
CA LEU A 485 -4.85 -18.22 -19.53
C LEU A 485 -5.44 -18.97 -20.74
N ARG A 486 -5.26 -18.47 -21.99
CA ARG A 486 -5.75 -19.14 -23.21
C ARG A 486 -5.05 -20.48 -23.42
N GLY A 487 -3.78 -20.59 -23.03
CA GLY A 487 -3.03 -21.85 -23.03
C GLY A 487 -3.62 -22.92 -22.10
N GLY A 488 -4.25 -22.49 -21.01
CA GLY A 488 -4.89 -23.35 -20.01
C GLY A 488 -6.29 -23.87 -20.39
N LYS A 489 -6.87 -23.42 -21.52
CA LYS A 489 -8.20 -23.87 -21.98
C LYS A 489 -8.22 -25.28 -22.60
N ALA A 490 -7.09 -25.97 -22.68
CA ALA A 490 -7.05 -27.40 -22.97
C ALA A 490 -7.38 -28.21 -21.71
N ARG A 491 -8.66 -28.21 -21.35
CA ARG A 491 -9.27 -29.02 -20.29
C ARG A 491 -9.31 -30.49 -20.72
N LYS A 492 -8.17 -31.19 -20.58
CA LYS A 492 -7.97 -32.65 -20.43
C LYS A 492 -6.47 -32.88 -20.24
N GLU A 493 -6.12 -33.78 -19.34
CA GLU A 493 -4.75 -34.19 -18.95
C GLU A 493 -3.67 -33.86 -20.00
N GLY A 494 -2.79 -32.89 -19.70
CA GLY A 494 -1.63 -32.54 -20.53
C GLY A 494 -1.60 -31.15 -21.20
N GLY A 495 -2.51 -30.22 -20.86
CA GLY A 495 -2.46 -28.84 -21.34
C GLY A 495 -1.20 -28.08 -20.89
N LYS A 496 -0.70 -27.15 -21.72
CA LYS A 496 0.47 -26.31 -21.37
C LYS A 496 0.10 -25.37 -20.22
N PRO A 497 0.98 -25.18 -19.22
CA PRO A 497 0.73 -24.23 -18.14
C PRO A 497 0.58 -22.81 -18.70
N SER A 498 -0.22 -21.99 -18.05
CA SER A 498 -0.31 -20.55 -18.32
C SER A 498 1.07 -19.93 -18.13
N VAL A 499 1.48 -19.12 -19.10
CA VAL A 499 2.83 -18.57 -19.16
C VAL A 499 2.74 -17.06 -18.89
N CYS A 500 3.72 -16.55 -18.14
CA CYS A 500 3.96 -15.12 -18.08
C CYS A 500 4.42 -14.64 -19.47
N THR A 501 3.57 -13.93 -20.21
CA THR A 501 3.91 -13.48 -21.57
C THR A 501 4.52 -12.09 -21.58
N THR A 502 4.19 -11.24 -20.60
CA THR A 502 4.67 -9.85 -20.53
C THR A 502 5.10 -9.51 -19.12
N ASN A 503 6.27 -8.88 -19.00
CA ASN A 503 6.80 -8.36 -17.74
C ASN A 503 6.88 -6.83 -17.84
N PHE A 504 6.19 -6.13 -16.95
CA PHE A 504 6.16 -4.67 -16.91
C PHE A 504 7.22 -4.20 -15.91
N LEU A 505 8.25 -3.55 -16.42
CA LEU A 505 9.42 -3.10 -15.66
C LEU A 505 9.47 -1.58 -15.70
N GLY A 506 9.41 -0.88 -14.57
CA GLY A 506 9.46 0.60 -14.57
C GLY A 506 9.07 1.27 -13.26
N HIS A 507 8.33 0.61 -12.37
CA HIS A 507 8.20 1.09 -11.00
C HIS A 507 9.52 0.98 -10.24
N LYS A 508 9.81 1.97 -9.38
CA LYS A 508 11.07 2.02 -8.61
C LYS A 508 10.98 1.35 -7.23
N ASP A 509 9.75 1.15 -6.77
CA ASP A 509 9.42 0.59 -5.47
C ASP A 509 8.14 -0.26 -5.63
N TYR A 510 7.70 -0.85 -4.53
CA TYR A 510 6.67 -1.88 -4.48
C TYR A 510 5.41 -1.54 -5.25
N VAL A 511 4.93 -2.47 -6.08
CA VAL A 511 3.64 -2.34 -6.76
C VAL A 511 2.54 -2.81 -5.82
N LEU A 512 1.63 -1.91 -5.46
CA LEU A 512 0.61 -2.15 -4.43
C LEU A 512 -0.77 -2.43 -5.04
N SER A 513 -1.05 -1.90 -6.22
CA SER A 513 -2.37 -2.07 -6.86
C SER A 513 -2.26 -2.04 -8.37
N VAL A 514 -3.02 -2.92 -9.03
CA VAL A 514 -3.08 -3.03 -10.49
C VAL A 514 -4.53 -2.96 -10.96
N ALA A 515 -4.74 -2.37 -12.14
CA ALA A 515 -6.04 -2.32 -12.80
C ALA A 515 -5.87 -2.44 -14.31
N VAL A 516 -6.89 -2.96 -15.00
CA VAL A 516 -6.92 -3.09 -16.46
C VAL A 516 -8.10 -2.30 -16.99
N SER A 517 -7.89 -1.52 -18.04
CA SER A 517 -8.96 -0.75 -18.69
C SER A 517 -10.00 -1.65 -19.34
N HIS A 518 -11.23 -1.14 -19.50
CA HIS A 518 -12.35 -1.93 -20.01
C HIS A 518 -12.12 -2.45 -21.44
N ASP A 519 -11.39 -1.69 -22.25
CA ASP A 519 -10.97 -2.01 -23.61
C ASP A 519 -9.71 -2.90 -23.69
N ALA A 520 -9.15 -3.27 -22.53
CA ALA A 520 -7.91 -4.02 -22.35
C ALA A 520 -6.69 -3.40 -23.07
N GLN A 521 -6.74 -2.11 -23.42
CA GLN A 521 -5.61 -1.41 -24.03
C GLN A 521 -4.56 -1.01 -22.99
N TRP A 522 -5.00 -0.75 -21.76
CA TRP A 522 -4.17 -0.17 -20.72
C TRP A 522 -4.11 -1.07 -19.49
N VAL A 523 -2.89 -1.30 -19.03
CA VAL A 523 -2.62 -1.76 -17.66
C VAL A 523 -2.20 -0.52 -16.87
N VAL A 524 -2.77 -0.34 -15.69
CA VAL A 524 -2.47 0.80 -14.80
C VAL A 524 -2.02 0.26 -13.46
N SER A 525 -1.06 0.92 -12.84
CA SER A 525 -0.42 0.42 -11.63
C SER A 525 -0.07 1.54 -10.65
N GLY A 526 -0.42 1.35 -9.38
CA GLY A 526 -0.07 2.24 -8.27
C GLY A 526 1.06 1.62 -7.44
N SER A 527 2.04 2.45 -7.06
CA SER A 527 3.23 2.00 -6.34
C SER A 527 3.54 2.86 -5.12
N LYS A 528 4.35 2.27 -4.23
CA LYS A 528 5.04 2.94 -3.13
C LYS A 528 5.98 4.06 -3.59
N ASP A 529 6.39 4.06 -4.87
CA ASP A 529 7.14 5.15 -5.49
C ASP A 529 6.32 6.45 -5.66
N ARG A 530 5.05 6.44 -5.20
CA ARG A 530 4.07 7.55 -5.20
C ARG A 530 3.50 7.86 -6.60
N GLY A 531 3.92 7.10 -7.60
CA GLY A 531 3.47 7.21 -8.97
C GLY A 531 2.33 6.24 -9.30
N VAL A 532 1.55 6.63 -10.30
CA VAL A 532 0.70 5.74 -11.08
C VAL A 532 1.27 5.65 -12.48
N GLN A 533 1.57 4.45 -12.96
CA GLN A 533 2.09 4.23 -14.31
C GLN A 533 1.01 3.62 -15.21
N PHE A 534 0.98 4.07 -16.47
CA PHE A 534 0.13 3.55 -17.53
C PHE A 534 0.99 2.78 -18.52
N TRP A 535 0.54 1.59 -18.88
CA TRP A 535 1.24 0.65 -19.76
C TRP A 535 0.34 0.23 -20.90
N ASP A 536 0.91 0.08 -22.08
CA ASP A 536 0.21 -0.62 -23.17
C ASP A 536 0.24 -2.14 -22.97
N ALA A 537 -0.49 -2.88 -23.81
CA ALA A 537 -0.52 -4.34 -23.79
C ALA A 537 0.85 -5.01 -24.05
N ASN A 538 1.82 -4.28 -24.62
CA ASN A 538 3.16 -4.76 -24.90
C ASN A 538 4.12 -4.57 -23.72
N GLY A 539 3.68 -3.90 -22.65
CA GLY A 539 4.50 -3.60 -21.49
C GLY A 539 5.36 -2.34 -21.63
N ILE A 540 5.01 -1.43 -22.54
CA ILE A 540 5.67 -0.14 -22.70
C ILE A 540 4.96 0.91 -21.85
N VAL A 541 5.70 1.57 -20.95
CA VAL A 541 5.18 2.70 -20.18
C VAL A 541 4.82 3.85 -21.12
N GLN A 542 3.61 4.37 -20.98
CA GLN A 542 3.12 5.51 -21.75
C GLN A 542 3.31 6.82 -21.00
N CYS A 543 2.96 6.81 -19.72
CA CYS A 543 3.13 7.95 -18.84
C CYS A 543 3.17 7.52 -17.38
N MET A 544 3.69 8.42 -16.54
CA MET A 544 3.70 8.32 -15.09
C MET A 544 3.02 9.56 -14.51
N LEU A 545 1.95 9.35 -13.73
CA LEU A 545 1.25 10.37 -12.96
C LEU A 545 1.79 10.37 -11.53
N GLN A 546 2.24 11.52 -11.05
CA GLN A 546 2.62 11.72 -9.65
C GLN A 546 1.79 12.87 -9.07
N GLY A 547 0.76 12.51 -8.30
CA GLY A 547 -0.07 13.47 -7.56
C GLY A 547 -0.06 13.25 -6.06
N HIS A 548 0.38 12.08 -5.60
CA HIS A 548 0.39 11.76 -4.17
C HIS A 548 1.75 12.04 -3.54
N LYS A 549 1.74 12.41 -2.25
CA LYS A 549 2.95 12.66 -1.46
C LYS A 549 3.44 11.40 -0.73
N ASN A 550 2.65 10.34 -0.76
CA ASN A 550 2.93 9.05 -0.16
C ASN A 550 2.53 7.93 -1.13
N SER A 551 2.71 6.68 -0.71
CA SER A 551 2.43 5.47 -1.46
C SER A 551 1.01 5.47 -2.03
N VAL A 552 0.86 5.12 -3.31
CA VAL A 552 -0.45 4.87 -3.93
C VAL A 552 -0.85 3.44 -3.59
N ILE A 553 -1.79 3.29 -2.66
CA ILE A 553 -2.15 2.00 -2.06
C ILE A 553 -3.17 1.26 -2.91
N SER A 554 -4.10 1.99 -3.53
CA SER A 554 -5.19 1.40 -4.29
C SER A 554 -5.52 2.25 -5.51
N ILE A 555 -5.80 1.58 -6.61
CA ILE A 555 -6.32 2.22 -7.83
C ILE A 555 -7.58 1.51 -8.30
N SER A 556 -8.45 2.26 -8.99
CA SER A 556 -9.61 1.72 -9.69
C SER A 556 -9.81 2.48 -10.98
N LEU A 557 -10.08 1.76 -12.07
CA LEU A 557 -10.49 2.36 -13.33
C LEU A 557 -12.02 2.38 -13.42
N ASP A 558 -12.56 3.43 -14.01
CA ASP A 558 -13.98 3.56 -14.29
C ASP A 558 -14.37 2.55 -15.39
N PRO A 559 -15.40 1.72 -15.19
CA PRO A 559 -15.85 0.76 -16.19
C PRO A 559 -16.47 1.39 -17.44
N VAL A 560 -17.02 2.60 -17.35
CA VAL A 560 -17.81 3.24 -18.42
C VAL A 560 -17.09 4.43 -19.03
N GLY A 561 -16.28 5.13 -18.22
CA GLY A 561 -15.54 6.30 -18.62
C GLY A 561 -14.04 6.11 -18.67
N ASN A 562 -13.38 7.24 -18.88
CA ASN A 562 -11.94 7.37 -18.98
C ASN A 562 -11.37 7.94 -17.66
N LEU A 563 -11.86 7.46 -16.52
CA LEU A 563 -11.45 7.95 -15.21
C LEU A 563 -10.62 6.91 -14.45
N LEU A 564 -9.66 7.41 -13.68
CA LEU A 564 -8.84 6.67 -12.73
C LEU A 564 -9.06 7.26 -11.35
N ALA A 565 -9.33 6.42 -10.36
CA ALA A 565 -9.28 6.78 -8.96
C ALA A 565 -8.01 6.22 -8.33
N SER A 566 -7.39 6.98 -7.43
CA SER A 566 -6.26 6.55 -6.62
C SER A 566 -6.48 6.88 -5.14
N GLY A 567 -6.18 5.94 -4.25
CA GLY A 567 -6.15 6.11 -2.80
C GLY A 567 -4.73 5.98 -2.28
N SER A 568 -4.36 6.82 -1.30
CA SER A 568 -2.97 6.95 -0.86
C SER A 568 -2.81 7.07 0.65
N GLY A 569 -1.59 6.77 1.11
CA GLY A 569 -1.11 6.99 2.46
C GLY A 569 -0.92 8.47 2.85
N ASP A 570 -1.21 9.41 1.95
CA ASP A 570 -1.27 10.85 2.24
C ASP A 570 -2.67 11.32 2.67
N ASN A 571 -3.56 10.36 2.95
CA ASN A 571 -4.96 10.57 3.35
C ASN A 571 -5.82 11.22 2.25
N LEU A 572 -5.38 11.18 1.00
CA LEU A 572 -6.14 11.66 -0.16
C LEU A 572 -6.64 10.49 -1.00
N ALA A 573 -7.86 10.62 -1.49
CA ALA A 573 -8.32 9.93 -2.68
C ALA A 573 -8.42 10.94 -3.83
N ARG A 574 -7.98 10.60 -5.03
CA ARG A 574 -8.03 11.48 -6.20
C ARG A 574 -8.78 10.80 -7.34
N ILE A 575 -9.47 11.58 -8.16
CA ILE A 575 -9.98 11.15 -9.46
C ILE A 575 -9.24 11.93 -10.54
N CYS A 576 -8.70 11.22 -11.51
CA CYS A 576 -8.05 11.75 -12.69
C CYS A 576 -8.82 11.30 -13.94
N ALA A 577 -8.96 12.18 -14.92
CA ALA A 577 -9.43 11.83 -16.25
C ALA A 577 -8.24 11.50 -17.14
N SER A 578 -8.24 10.34 -17.80
CA SER A 578 -7.28 9.90 -18.80
C SER A 578 -7.93 9.91 -20.18
N LEU A 579 -7.95 11.06 -20.85
CA LEU A 579 -8.53 11.19 -22.19
C LEU A 579 -7.60 10.56 -23.22
N SER A 580 -8.16 9.80 -24.16
CA SER A 580 -7.43 9.46 -25.39
C SER A 580 -7.24 10.75 -26.20
N ALA A 581 -6.03 11.02 -26.66
CA ALA A 581 -5.68 12.23 -27.41
C ALA A 581 -6.52 12.37 -28.71
N ALA A 582 -7.08 11.27 -29.22
CA ALA A 582 -8.04 11.31 -30.34
C ALA A 582 -9.29 12.15 -30.03
N ASP A 583 -9.74 12.18 -28.77
CA ASP A 583 -10.92 12.95 -28.34
C ASP A 583 -10.59 14.44 -28.11
N SER A 584 -9.31 14.76 -27.89
CA SER A 584 -8.86 16.15 -27.64
C SER A 584 -8.76 17.01 -28.91
N CYS A 585 -8.85 16.41 -30.11
CA CYS A 585 -8.87 17.14 -31.38
C CYS A 585 -10.28 17.57 -31.83
N GLY A 586 -11.31 17.33 -31.00
CA GLY A 586 -12.71 17.65 -31.31
C GLY A 586 -13.39 18.47 -30.21
N ALA A 587 -12.86 19.63 -29.86
CA ALA A 587 -13.59 20.56 -28.99
C ALA A 587 -14.53 21.45 -29.81
N LEU A 588 -15.82 21.39 -29.45
CA LEU A 588 -16.89 22.39 -29.62
C LEU A 588 -17.80 22.28 -30.86
N THR A 589 -18.84 21.45 -30.75
CA THR A 589 -20.23 21.92 -30.94
C THR A 589 -21.18 21.14 -30.01
N PRO A 590 -22.01 21.82 -29.20
CA PRO A 590 -23.11 21.18 -28.48
C PRO A 590 -24.35 21.10 -29.38
N SER A 591 -24.89 19.91 -29.58
CA SER A 591 -26.26 19.71 -30.10
C SER A 591 -26.88 18.56 -29.31
N PHE A 592 -27.61 18.82 -28.21
CA PHE A 592 -29.05 19.10 -28.15
C PHE A 592 -29.93 18.16 -28.99
N PHE A 593 -30.70 17.33 -28.26
CA PHE A 593 -31.97 16.61 -28.55
C PHE A 593 -32.46 16.32 -29.99
N ARG A 594 -32.87 15.05 -30.18
CA ARG A 594 -34.00 14.46 -30.97
C ARG A 594 -33.53 13.18 -31.66
N ASP A 595 -34.19 12.04 -31.63
CA ASP A 595 -35.51 11.57 -31.13
C ASP A 595 -35.34 10.15 -30.57
#